data_AF-A0A087UE06-F1
#
_entry.id   AF-A0A087UE06-F1
#
_cell.length_a   1.000
_cell.length_b   1.000
_cell.length_c   1.000
_cell.angle_alpha   90.00
_cell.angle_beta   90.00
_cell.angle_gamma   90.00
#
_symmetry.space_group_name_H-M   'P 1'
#
loop_
_entity.id
_entity.type
_entity.pdbx_description
1 polymer ?
#
loop_
_entity_poly.entity_id
_entity_poly.type
_entity_poly.pdbx_seq_one_letter_code
_entity_poly.pdbx_strand_id
1 'polypeptide(L)'
;MNSSSTKVSFCKVYVGPLGYPVWIIDSKHNVYVREGVENNLPIGKKWILVPELPAQELCISKHAVWLLSSSGKIYRRFGISEKNPCGDYWKQIPGNMNYISVTEGDDLWGLKDEAIFVHSSFALKNSQSSNSKKLPTRSISEDDWEDIMAEMSDND
;
A
#
# COMPACT_ATOMS: atom_id res chain seq x y z
N MET A 1 27.14 15.75 27.04
CA MET A 1 26.37 15.76 25.77
C MET A 1 25.01 15.16 26.06
N ASN A 2 23.97 15.99 26.20
CA ASN A 2 22.61 15.50 26.41
C ASN A 2 22.07 14.99 25.07
N SER A 3 21.96 13.67 24.95
CA SER A 3 21.17 13.04 23.90
C SER A 3 19.70 13.39 24.17
N SER A 4 19.18 14.37 23.44
CA SER A 4 17.76 14.67 23.39
C SER A 4 17.05 13.45 22.79
N SER A 5 16.58 12.53 23.62
CA SER A 5 15.76 11.41 23.17
C SER A 5 14.48 11.98 22.60
N THR A 6 14.37 12.02 21.26
CA THR A 6 13.16 12.45 20.58
C THR A 6 12.04 11.49 20.93
N LYS A 7 11.04 12.00 21.67
CA LYS A 7 9.84 11.25 22.04
C LYS A 7 9.18 10.72 20.78
N VAL A 8 9.00 9.40 20.71
CA VAL A 8 8.26 8.75 19.63
C VAL A 8 6.78 8.83 19.95
N SER A 9 5.97 9.29 19.00
CA SER A 9 4.51 9.28 19.12
C SER A 9 3.86 8.72 17.87
N PHE A 10 2.76 8.00 18.04
CA PHE A 10 1.91 7.60 16.91
C PHE A 10 1.29 8.83 16.27
N CYS A 11 1.34 8.93 14.95
CA CYS A 11 0.97 10.13 14.21
C CYS A 11 -0.07 9.90 13.12
N LYS A 12 -0.21 8.68 12.58
CA LYS A 12 -1.21 8.32 11.58
C LYS A 12 -1.87 6.98 11.91
N VAL A 13 -3.16 6.85 11.60
CA VAL A 13 -3.95 5.63 11.77
C VAL A 13 -4.64 5.27 10.47
N TYR A 14 -4.70 3.98 10.17
CA TYR A 14 -5.27 3.39 8.97
C TYR A 14 -6.12 2.20 9.38
N VAL A 15 -7.29 2.08 8.78
CA VAL A 15 -8.26 1.04 9.11
C VAL A 15 -8.66 0.33 7.83
N GLY A 16 -8.55 -0.99 7.83
CA GLY A 16 -8.98 -1.82 6.72
C GLY A 16 -10.50 -1.87 6.56
N PRO A 17 -10.97 -2.37 5.41
CA PRO A 17 -12.38 -2.62 5.19
C PRO A 17 -12.97 -3.47 6.32
N LEU A 18 -14.21 -3.19 6.73
CA LEU A 18 -14.89 -3.87 7.85
C LEU A 18 -14.29 -3.62 9.24
N GLY A 19 -13.42 -2.62 9.40
CA GLY A 19 -12.83 -2.25 10.70
C GLY A 19 -11.59 -3.04 11.10
N TYR A 20 -11.07 -3.89 10.20
CA TYR A 20 -9.86 -4.69 10.41
C TYR A 20 -9.10 -4.90 9.09
N PRO A 21 -7.74 -4.92 9.09
CA PRO A 21 -6.86 -4.68 10.22
C PRO A 21 -6.67 -3.18 10.52
N VAL A 22 -6.26 -2.84 11.75
CA VAL A 22 -5.91 -1.46 12.14
C VAL A 22 -4.39 -1.31 12.19
N TRP A 23 -3.87 -0.35 11.45
CA TRP A 23 -2.43 -0.07 11.34
C TRP A 23 -2.16 1.39 11.69
N ILE A 24 -0.93 1.67 12.11
CA ILE A 24 -0.48 3.02 12.44
C ILE A 24 0.95 3.27 11.95
N ILE A 25 1.31 4.55 11.85
CA ILE A 25 2.68 5.01 11.68
C ILE A 25 3.06 5.90 12.87
N ASP A 26 4.31 5.78 13.33
CA ASP A 26 4.88 6.68 14.33
C ASP A 26 5.68 7.85 13.73
N SER A 27 6.11 8.79 14.58
CA SER A 27 6.91 9.95 14.18
C SER A 27 8.31 9.63 13.64
N LYS A 28 8.71 8.36 13.63
CA LYS A 28 9.96 7.84 13.05
C LYS A 28 9.69 6.97 11.82
N HIS A 29 8.47 7.00 11.29
CA HIS A 29 8.02 6.21 10.13
C HIS A 29 7.95 4.70 10.36
N ASN A 30 8.02 4.23 11.61
CA ASN A 30 7.83 2.82 11.92
C ASN A 30 6.35 2.46 11.78
N VAL A 31 6.10 1.25 11.28
CA VAL A 31 4.77 0.72 11.03
C VAL A 31 4.37 -0.24 12.14
N TYR A 32 3.13 -0.13 12.62
CA TYR A 32 2.60 -1.07 13.61
C TYR A 32 1.21 -1.56 13.22
N VAL A 33 0.90 -2.80 13.59
CA VAL A 33 -0.43 -3.39 13.48
C VAL A 33 -1.05 -3.61 14.86
N ARG A 34 -2.37 -3.44 14.96
CA ARG A 34 -3.14 -3.80 16.16
C ARG A 34 -3.41 -5.29 16.18
N GLU A 35 -2.88 -5.98 17.19
CA GLU A 35 -3.12 -7.41 17.40
C GLU A 35 -4.35 -7.64 18.30
N GLY A 36 -5.08 -8.73 18.05
CA GLY A 36 -6.10 -9.25 18.94
C GLY A 36 -7.44 -8.50 18.89
N VAL A 37 -7.69 -7.80 17.78
CA VAL A 37 -9.00 -7.22 17.48
C VAL A 37 -9.96 -8.37 17.21
N GLU A 38 -10.94 -8.53 18.10
CA GLU A 38 -11.93 -9.61 18.08
C GLU A 38 -13.33 -9.02 18.28
N ASN A 39 -14.41 -9.72 17.92
CA ASN A 39 -15.78 -9.20 18.04
C ASN A 39 -16.16 -8.78 19.48
N ASN A 40 -15.63 -9.48 20.47
CA ASN A 40 -15.80 -9.19 21.90
C ASN A 40 -14.71 -8.26 22.48
N LEU A 41 -13.67 -7.96 21.70
CA LEU A 41 -12.56 -7.07 22.09
C LEU A 41 -12.16 -6.19 20.88
N PRO A 42 -13.02 -5.26 20.46
CA PRO A 42 -12.80 -4.45 19.26
C PRO A 42 -11.61 -3.50 19.39
N ILE A 43 -11.18 -3.20 20.61
CA ILE A 43 -10.01 -2.36 20.90
C ILE A 43 -8.67 -3.10 20.71
N GLY A 44 -8.68 -4.42 20.53
CA GLY A 44 -7.49 -5.25 20.45
C GLY A 44 -6.67 -5.35 21.75
N LYS A 45 -5.51 -6.00 21.70
CA LYS A 45 -4.64 -6.27 22.86
C LYS A 45 -3.41 -5.36 22.91
N LYS A 46 -2.62 -5.30 21.82
CA LYS A 46 -1.38 -4.51 21.76
C LYS A 46 -1.05 -4.06 20.33
N TRP A 47 -0.11 -3.12 20.22
CA TRP A 47 0.50 -2.73 18.95
C TRP A 47 1.78 -3.56 18.73
N ILE A 48 1.94 -4.10 17.53
CA ILE A 48 3.11 -4.90 17.14
C ILE A 48 3.84 -4.17 16.03
N LEU A 49 5.16 -4.01 16.19
CA LEU A 49 6.03 -3.45 15.17
C LEU A 49 6.07 -4.39 13.97
N VAL A 50 5.75 -3.85 12.79
CA VAL A 50 5.92 -4.54 11.51
C VAL A 50 7.31 -4.16 10.99
N PRO A 51 8.23 -5.13 10.83
CA PRO A 51 9.63 -4.82 10.56
C PRO A 51 9.88 -4.34 9.12
N GLU A 52 11.13 -3.95 8.88
CA GLU A 52 11.81 -3.76 7.58
C GLU A 52 11.68 -2.39 6.91
N LEU A 53 10.49 -1.80 6.81
CA LEU A 53 10.29 -0.64 5.93
C LEU A 53 9.66 0.57 6.62
N PRO A 54 10.30 1.75 6.56
CA PRO A 54 9.69 2.99 7.00
C PRO A 54 8.60 3.44 6.02
N ALA A 55 7.45 3.84 6.55
CA ALA A 55 6.30 4.30 5.76
C ALA A 55 6.08 5.81 5.89
N GLN A 56 5.83 6.45 4.76
CA GLN A 56 5.25 7.79 4.72
C GLN A 56 3.72 7.71 4.79
N GLU A 57 3.13 6.75 4.08
CA GLU A 57 1.69 6.54 4.01
C GLU A 57 1.36 5.05 3.84
N LEU A 58 0.17 4.66 4.32
CA LEU A 58 -0.40 3.33 4.08
C LEU A 58 -1.77 3.46 3.42
N CYS A 59 -2.15 2.46 2.64
CA CYS A 59 -3.55 2.22 2.28
C CYS A 59 -3.88 0.73 2.43
N ILE A 60 -5.11 0.42 2.81
CA ILE A 60 -5.50 -0.93 3.26
C ILE A 60 -6.69 -1.40 2.43
N SER A 61 -6.53 -2.54 1.76
CA SER A 61 -7.60 -3.26 1.07
C SER A 61 -8.07 -4.43 1.93
N LYS A 62 -8.99 -5.25 1.40
CA LYS A 62 -9.39 -6.51 2.05
C LYS A 62 -8.26 -7.54 2.06
N HIS A 63 -7.32 -7.44 1.13
CA HIS A 63 -6.34 -8.48 0.83
C HIS A 63 -4.91 -8.11 1.22
N ALA A 64 -4.61 -6.81 1.32
CA ALA A 64 -3.26 -6.34 1.56
C ALA A 64 -3.20 -4.97 2.23
N VAL A 65 -2.02 -4.67 2.75
CA VAL A 65 -1.61 -3.31 3.13
C VAL A 65 -0.56 -2.86 2.15
N TRP A 66 -0.73 -1.66 1.64
CA TRP A 66 0.19 -1.01 0.73
C TRP A 66 0.90 0.12 1.47
N LEU A 67 2.18 0.30 1.14
CA LEU A 67 3.07 1.27 1.75
C LEU A 67 3.65 2.18 0.67
N LEU A 68 3.64 3.48 0.94
CA LEU A 68 4.39 4.49 0.20
C LEU A 68 5.57 4.97 1.04
N SER A 69 6.79 4.86 0.49
CA SER A 69 7.99 5.39 1.15
C SER A 69 8.15 6.90 0.88
N SER A 70 9.03 7.56 1.63
CA SER A 70 9.41 8.96 1.38
C SER A 70 10.13 9.17 0.03
N SER A 71 10.69 8.11 -0.56
CA SER A 71 11.29 8.11 -1.89
C SER A 71 10.30 7.78 -3.02
N GLY A 72 9.00 7.67 -2.69
CA GLY A 72 7.93 7.37 -3.64
C GLY A 72 7.82 5.90 -4.02
N LYS A 73 8.63 5.00 -3.44
CA LYS A 73 8.55 3.56 -3.71
C LYS A 73 7.30 2.95 -3.09
N ILE A 74 6.71 1.99 -3.80
CA ILE A 74 5.51 1.29 -3.36
C ILE A 74 5.86 -0.14 -2.92
N TYR A 75 5.24 -0.58 -1.83
CA TYR A 75 5.34 -1.96 -1.35
C TYR A 75 3.97 -2.52 -1.01
N ARG A 76 3.77 -3.81 -1.25
CA ARG A 76 2.59 -4.57 -0.84
C ARG A 76 2.98 -5.58 0.24
N ARG A 77 2.25 -5.61 1.35
CA ARG A 77 2.39 -6.62 2.41
C ARG A 77 1.57 -7.85 2.05
N PHE A 78 2.19 -9.02 2.03
CA PHE A 78 1.54 -10.30 1.76
C PHE A 78 1.28 -11.08 3.05
N GLY A 79 0.34 -12.05 3.02
CA GLY A 79 0.10 -12.97 4.14
C GLY A 79 -0.81 -12.44 5.25
N ILE A 80 -1.40 -11.26 5.07
CA ILE A 80 -2.31 -10.67 6.05
C ILE A 80 -3.59 -11.50 6.14
N SER A 81 -4.00 -11.82 7.36
CA SER A 81 -5.28 -12.48 7.66
C SER A 81 -5.72 -12.17 9.09
N GLU A 82 -6.94 -12.54 9.47
CA GLU A 82 -7.41 -12.41 10.86
C GLU A 82 -6.50 -13.09 11.88
N LYS A 83 -5.92 -14.25 11.50
CA LYS A 83 -4.99 -15.01 12.33
C LYS A 83 -3.54 -14.50 12.24
N ASN A 84 -3.23 -13.76 11.18
CA ASN A 84 -1.91 -13.17 10.94
C ASN A 84 -2.04 -11.69 10.54
N PRO A 85 -2.40 -10.79 11.48
CA PRO A 85 -2.55 -9.37 11.20
C PRO A 85 -1.29 -8.71 10.66
N CYS A 86 -0.11 -9.21 11.07
CA CYS A 86 1.20 -8.67 10.68
C CYS A 86 1.54 -8.94 9.21
N GLY A 87 0.98 -10.02 8.65
CA GLY A 87 1.42 -10.58 7.39
C GLY A 87 2.87 -11.07 7.44
N ASP A 88 3.35 -11.58 6.32
CA ASP A 88 4.59 -12.33 6.23
C ASP A 88 5.75 -11.44 5.79
N TYR A 89 5.63 -10.76 4.66
CA TYR A 89 6.72 -9.96 4.07
C TYR A 89 6.21 -8.82 3.20
N TRP A 90 7.09 -7.84 2.95
CA TRP A 90 6.89 -6.77 1.97
C TRP A 90 7.45 -7.17 0.60
N LYS A 91 6.69 -6.95 -0.46
CA LYS A 91 7.18 -7.02 -1.85
C LYS A 91 7.17 -5.63 -2.44
N GLN A 92 8.29 -5.19 -3.01
CA GLN A 92 8.33 -3.94 -3.76
C GLN A 92 7.51 -4.10 -5.04
N ILE A 93 6.70 -3.10 -5.32
CA ILE A 93 5.93 -3.01 -6.56
C ILE A 93 6.64 -1.98 -7.45
N PRO A 94 6.94 -2.31 -8.72
CA PRO A 94 7.59 -1.38 -9.63
C PRO A 94 6.83 -0.05 -9.75
N GLY A 95 7.58 1.03 -9.94
CA GLY A 95 7.04 2.38 -10.05
C GLY A 95 7.30 3.26 -8.84
N ASN A 96 7.19 4.57 -9.06
CA ASN A 96 7.29 5.60 -8.03
C ASN A 96 6.05 6.49 -8.10
N MET A 97 5.45 6.80 -6.95
CA MET A 97 4.26 7.67 -6.85
C MET A 97 4.44 8.75 -5.80
N ASN A 98 3.68 9.83 -5.93
CA ASN A 98 3.58 10.88 -4.92
C ASN A 98 2.47 10.57 -3.90
N TYR A 99 1.41 9.91 -4.36
CA TYR A 99 0.26 9.51 -3.54
C TYR A 99 -0.27 8.15 -4.00
N ILE A 100 -0.86 7.39 -3.08
CA ILE A 100 -1.50 6.12 -3.38
C ILE A 100 -2.85 5.99 -2.66
N SER A 101 -3.77 5.24 -3.25
CA SER A 101 -5.02 4.79 -2.63
C SER A 101 -5.36 3.40 -3.14
N VAL A 102 -6.21 2.64 -2.44
CA VAL A 102 -6.57 1.29 -2.83
C VAL A 102 -8.07 1.06 -2.66
N THR A 103 -8.67 0.31 -3.58
CA THR A 103 -10.06 -0.15 -3.45
C THR A 103 -10.14 -1.31 -2.45
N GLU A 104 -11.35 -1.66 -1.99
CA GLU A 104 -11.55 -2.87 -1.20
C GLU A 104 -11.07 -4.13 -1.93
N GLY A 105 -11.25 -4.17 -3.26
CA GLY A 105 -10.86 -5.26 -4.16
C GLY A 105 -9.37 -5.34 -4.49
N ASP A 106 -8.52 -4.54 -3.84
CA ASP A 106 -7.07 -4.50 -4.02
C ASP A 106 -6.59 -3.90 -5.35
N ASP A 107 -7.38 -3.00 -5.95
CA ASP A 107 -6.91 -2.17 -7.07
C ASP A 107 -6.21 -0.92 -6.51
N LEU A 108 -4.91 -0.80 -6.80
CA LEU A 108 -4.09 0.33 -6.38
C LEU A 108 -4.21 1.46 -7.40
N TRP A 109 -4.45 2.66 -6.90
CA TRP A 109 -4.44 3.91 -7.65
C TRP A 109 -3.24 4.74 -7.19
N GLY A 110 -2.49 5.30 -8.14
CA GLY A 110 -1.33 6.14 -7.88
C GLY A 110 -1.44 7.48 -8.61
N LEU A 111 -0.93 8.54 -7.99
CA LEU A 111 -0.75 9.85 -8.63
C LEU A 111 0.74 10.19 -8.68
N LYS A 112 1.23 10.56 -9.87
CA LYS A 112 2.59 11.08 -10.08
C LYS A 112 2.55 12.19 -11.11
N ASP A 113 3.06 13.36 -10.75
CA ASP A 113 3.29 14.50 -11.65
C ASP A 113 2.11 14.78 -12.62
N GLU A 114 0.87 14.72 -12.12
CA GLU A 114 -0.41 14.91 -12.85
C GLU A 114 -1.00 13.68 -13.59
N ALA A 115 -0.28 12.56 -13.68
CA ALA A 115 -0.79 11.32 -14.26
C ALA A 115 -1.38 10.38 -13.19
N ILE A 116 -2.53 9.78 -13.51
CA ILE A 116 -3.21 8.76 -12.69
C ILE A 116 -2.85 7.38 -13.24
N PHE A 117 -2.40 6.50 -12.35
CA PHE A 117 -2.03 5.11 -12.64
C PHE A 117 -2.95 4.15 -11.91
N VAL A 118 -3.27 3.02 -12.52
CA VAL A 118 -4.08 1.95 -11.93
C VAL A 118 -3.35 0.62 -12.06
N HIS A 119 -3.16 -0.07 -10.94
CA HIS A 119 -2.67 -1.43 -10.86
C HIS A 119 -3.77 -2.31 -10.27
N SER A 120 -4.40 -3.14 -11.11
CA SER A 120 -5.46 -4.06 -10.69
C SER A 120 -4.91 -5.46 -10.46
N SER A 121 -5.26 -6.08 -9.32
CA SER A 121 -4.94 -7.49 -9.04
C SER A 121 -5.67 -8.47 -9.97
N PHE A 122 -6.72 -8.00 -10.65
CA PHE A 122 -7.40 -8.72 -11.73
C PHE A 122 -6.87 -8.26 -13.09
N ALA A 123 -5.91 -8.99 -13.65
CA ALA A 123 -5.69 -8.97 -15.09
C ALA A 123 -6.96 -9.49 -15.77
N LEU A 124 -7.84 -8.60 -16.25
CA LEU A 124 -9.02 -8.98 -17.00
C LEU A 124 -8.58 -9.58 -18.34
N LYS A 125 -8.86 -10.87 -18.52
CA LYS A 125 -8.81 -11.52 -19.83
C LYS A 125 -9.72 -10.78 -20.80
N ASN A 126 -9.15 -10.56 -21.98
CA ASN A 126 -9.64 -9.82 -23.14
C ASN A 126 -11.15 -10.00 -23.42
N SER A 127 -11.88 -8.90 -23.60
CA SER A 127 -13.13 -8.87 -24.36
C SER A 127 -13.19 -7.58 -25.17
N GLN A 128 -13.12 -7.74 -26.48
CA GLN A 128 -13.24 -6.69 -27.48
C GLN A 128 -14.58 -5.94 -27.41
N SER A 129 -14.50 -4.66 -27.81
CA SER A 129 -15.56 -3.71 -28.21
C SER A 129 -16.32 -2.98 -27.08
N SER A 130 -16.16 -1.65 -27.01
CA SER A 130 -16.84 -0.70 -27.89
C SER A 130 -16.47 0.75 -27.52
N ASN A 131 -16.52 1.62 -28.53
CA ASN A 131 -16.06 3.01 -28.54
C ASN A 131 -16.79 3.92 -27.52
N SER A 132 -16.04 4.50 -26.60
CA SER A 132 -16.28 5.87 -26.12
C SER A 132 -14.97 6.49 -25.61
N LYS A 133 -14.78 7.79 -25.89
CA LYS A 133 -13.55 8.55 -25.59
C LYS A 133 -13.28 8.54 -24.08
N LYS A 134 -12.34 7.71 -23.62
CA LYS A 134 -11.85 7.66 -22.23
C LYS A 134 -10.61 8.56 -22.08
N LEU A 135 -10.48 9.23 -20.93
CA LEU A 135 -9.18 9.71 -20.44
C LEU A 135 -8.16 8.57 -20.52
N PRO A 136 -6.84 8.85 -20.70
CA PRO A 136 -5.83 7.80 -20.84
C PRO A 136 -5.74 7.01 -19.54
N THR A 137 -6.57 5.98 -19.41
CA THR A 137 -6.60 5.04 -18.30
C THR A 137 -5.77 3.87 -18.82
N ARG A 138 -4.47 3.88 -18.56
CA ARG A 138 -3.62 2.73 -18.86
C ARG A 138 -3.83 1.70 -17.75
N SER A 139 -4.64 0.67 -18.04
CA SER A 139 -4.63 -0.58 -17.29
C SER A 139 -3.38 -1.35 -17.70
N ILE A 140 -2.49 -1.63 -16.76
CA ILE A 140 -1.25 -2.34 -17.05
C ILE A 140 -1.32 -3.68 -16.33
N SER A 141 -1.20 -4.76 -17.09
CA SER A 141 -1.24 -6.13 -16.58
C SER A 141 0.09 -6.47 -15.90
N GLU A 142 0.10 -7.46 -14.98
CA GLU A 142 1.32 -7.87 -14.25
C GLU A 142 2.50 -8.20 -15.19
N ASP A 143 2.23 -8.68 -16.41
CA ASP A 143 3.22 -9.07 -17.40
C ASP A 143 3.71 -7.89 -18.28
N ASP A 144 2.90 -6.83 -18.45
CA ASP A 144 3.25 -5.68 -19.31
C ASP A 144 4.07 -4.59 -18.58
N TRP A 145 4.25 -4.71 -17.27
CA TRP A 145 4.98 -3.71 -16.48
C TRP A 145 6.49 -3.69 -16.76
N GLU A 146 7.08 -4.82 -17.14
CA GLU A 146 8.53 -4.91 -17.38
C GLU A 146 8.92 -4.16 -18.65
N ASP A 147 8.14 -4.30 -19.72
CA ASP A 147 8.41 -3.69 -21.03
C ASP A 147 8.18 -2.16 -21.03
N ILE A 148 7.11 -1.69 -20.38
CA ILE A 148 6.81 -0.25 -20.30
C ILE A 148 7.86 0.49 -19.47
N MET A 149 8.41 -0.14 -18.45
CA MET A 149 9.39 0.49 -17.57
C MET A 149 10.80 0.51 -18.18
N ALA A 150 11.12 -0.43 -19.10
CA ALA A 150 12.33 -0.39 -19.90
C ALA A 150 12.33 0.79 -20.89
N GLU A 151 11.19 1.09 -21.53
CA GLU A 151 11.07 2.25 -22.43
C GLU A 151 11.21 3.61 -21.71
N MET A 152 10.87 3.68 -20.42
CA MET A 152 10.99 4.92 -19.64
C MET A 152 12.40 5.15 -19.05
N SER A 153 13.25 4.12 -18.97
CA SER A 153 14.64 4.26 -18.54
C SER A 153 15.60 4.66 -19.66
N ASP A 154 15.20 4.51 -20.92
CA ASP A 154 16.04 4.78 -22.10
C ASP A 154 15.93 6.23 -22.63
N ASN A 155 15.20 7.12 -21.92
CA ASN A 155 15.03 8.53 -22.29
C ASN A 155 15.83 9.49 -21.39
N ASP A 156 17.12 9.19 -21.16
CA ASP A 156 18.12 10.14 -20.66
C ASP A 156 18.93 10.78 -21.80
#